data_AF-A0A946QLR7-F1
#
_entry.id   AF-A0A946QLR7-F1
#
_cell.length_a   1.000
_cell.length_b   1.000
_cell.length_c   1.000
_cell.angle_alpha   90.00
_cell.angle_beta   90.00
_cell.angle_gamma   90.00
#
_symmetry.space_group_name_H-M   'P 1'
#
loop_
_entity.id
_entity.type
_entity.pdbx_description
1 polymer ?
#
loop_
_entity_poly.entity_id
_entity_poly.type
_entity_poly.pdbx_seq_one_letter_code
_entity_poly.pdbx_strand_id
1 'polypeptide(L)'
;NIMVDCSHANSEKKPELQPAVAQNVIQQIIDGNTSIIGLMLESNLEAGNQKIPADLSQLRYGVSVTDGCIDWESTESLLLDIAARVAPALKARAPQ
;
A
#
# COMPACT_ATOMS: atom_id res chain seq x y z
N ASN A 1 -13.95 10.86 8.08
CA ASN A 1 -12.68 10.12 8.33
C ASN A 1 -12.81 8.73 7.75
N ILE A 2 -12.13 8.50 6.62
CA ILE A 2 -12.14 7.26 5.83
C ILE A 2 -10.69 6.80 5.69
N MET A 3 -10.44 5.53 5.95
CA MET A 3 -9.19 4.86 5.58
C MET A 3 -9.49 3.96 4.38
N VAL A 4 -8.62 3.99 3.37
CA VAL A 4 -8.77 3.15 2.17
C VAL A 4 -7.77 2.00 2.23
N ASP A 5 -8.29 0.79 2.18
CA ASP A 5 -7.48 -0.41 1.98
C ASP A 5 -7.08 -0.52 0.50
N CYS A 6 -5.78 -0.53 0.21
CA CYS A 6 -5.29 -0.67 -1.15
C CYS A 6 -5.21 -2.12 -1.62
N SER A 7 -5.36 -3.10 -0.73
CA SER A 7 -5.27 -4.54 -1.00
C SER A 7 -6.65 -5.17 -1.23
N HIS A 8 -6.75 -6.47 -0.98
CA HIS A 8 -7.95 -7.29 -1.02
C HIS A 8 -8.82 -7.04 -2.27
N ALA A 9 -10.06 -6.59 -2.09
CA ALA A 9 -11.00 -6.36 -3.19
C ALA A 9 -10.59 -5.17 -4.05
N ASN A 10 -9.93 -4.16 -3.49
CA ASN A 10 -9.54 -2.96 -4.21
C ASN A 10 -8.34 -3.22 -5.14
N SER A 11 -7.54 -4.24 -4.86
CA SER A 11 -6.47 -4.72 -5.74
C SER A 11 -6.85 -5.93 -6.60
N GLU A 12 -8.13 -6.33 -6.64
CA GLU A 12 -8.56 -7.60 -7.27
C GLU A 12 -7.80 -8.84 -6.76
N LYS A 13 -7.30 -8.81 -5.52
CA LYS A 13 -6.39 -9.80 -4.92
C LYS A 13 -5.07 -9.97 -5.68
N LYS A 14 -4.63 -8.91 -6.40
CA LYS A 14 -3.36 -8.83 -7.12
C LYS A 14 -2.47 -7.79 -6.42
N PRO A 15 -1.48 -8.20 -5.62
CA PRO A 15 -0.66 -7.28 -4.83
C PRO A 15 0.00 -6.18 -5.66
N GLU A 16 0.39 -6.51 -6.90
CA GLU A 16 0.99 -5.57 -7.86
C GLU A 16 0.07 -4.40 -8.26
N LEU A 17 -1.23 -4.48 -7.98
CA LEU A 17 -2.18 -3.39 -8.22
C LEU A 17 -2.35 -2.44 -7.02
N GLN A 18 -1.85 -2.78 -5.83
CA GLN A 18 -1.91 -1.90 -4.65
C GLN A 18 -1.33 -0.50 -4.92
N PRO A 19 -0.18 -0.34 -5.63
CA PRO A 19 0.35 0.98 -5.98
C PRO A 19 -0.61 1.82 -6.83
N ALA A 20 -1.31 1.21 -7.79
CA ALA A 20 -2.27 1.93 -8.63
C ALA A 20 -3.47 2.43 -7.82
N VAL A 21 -3.97 1.61 -6.89
CA VAL A 21 -5.04 2.01 -5.95
C VAL A 21 -4.58 3.16 -5.07
N ALA A 22 -3.41 3.03 -4.46
CA ALA A 22 -2.83 4.07 -3.60
C ALA A 22 -2.68 5.40 -4.35
N GLN A 23 -2.11 5.37 -5.56
CA GLN A 23 -1.94 6.56 -6.40
C GLN A 23 -3.28 7.22 -6.77
N ASN A 24 -4.32 6.43 -7.01
CA ASN A 24 -5.67 6.97 -7.26
C ASN A 24 -6.22 7.68 -6.01
N VAL A 25 -6.09 7.09 -4.84
CA VAL A 25 -6.55 7.70 -3.58
C VAL A 25 -5.77 8.99 -3.27
N ILE A 26 -4.45 9.00 -3.50
CA ILE A 26 -3.64 10.20 -3.35
C ILE A 26 -4.09 11.31 -4.30
N GLN A 27 -4.48 10.97 -5.54
CA GLN A 27 -5.03 11.95 -6.46
C GLN A 27 -6.32 12.59 -5.90
N GLN A 28 -7.21 11.80 -5.29
CA GLN A 28 -8.41 12.35 -4.64
C GLN A 28 -8.07 13.32 -3.50
N ILE A 29 -7.02 13.05 -2.72
CA ILE A 29 -6.54 13.95 -1.66
C ILE A 29 -6.02 15.26 -2.29
N ILE A 30 -5.24 15.16 -3.37
CA ILE A 30 -4.72 16.32 -4.11
C ILE A 30 -5.87 17.17 -4.68
N ASP A 31 -6.92 16.52 -5.19
CA ASP A 31 -8.11 17.17 -5.77
C ASP A 31 -9.06 17.75 -4.70
N GLY A 32 -8.68 17.69 -3.41
CA GLY A 32 -9.37 18.37 -2.31
C GLY A 32 -10.24 17.49 -1.42
N ASN A 33 -10.23 16.15 -1.58
CA ASN A 33 -10.98 15.27 -0.69
C ASN A 33 -10.39 15.29 0.74
N THR A 34 -11.10 15.91 1.67
CA THR A 34 -10.72 16.04 3.08
C THR A 34 -11.22 14.90 3.99
N SER A 35 -12.00 13.97 3.44
CA SER A 35 -12.57 12.87 4.23
C SER A 35 -11.60 11.69 4.41
N ILE A 36 -10.64 11.52 3.49
CA ILE A 36 -9.65 10.44 3.51
C ILE A 36 -8.50 10.81 4.44
N ILE A 37 -8.23 9.95 5.41
CA ILE A 37 -7.24 10.17 6.47
C ILE A 37 -6.02 9.26 6.38
N GLY A 38 -6.09 8.20 5.55
CA GLY A 38 -4.99 7.25 5.43
C GLY A 38 -5.26 6.12 4.45
N LEU A 39 -4.20 5.35 4.22
CA LEU A 39 -4.17 4.16 3.37
C LEU A 39 -3.72 2.96 4.21
N MET A 40 -4.14 1.76 3.81
CA MET A 40 -3.57 0.49 4.27
C MET A 40 -2.94 -0.22 3.08
N LEU A 41 -1.72 -0.74 3.28
CA LEU A 41 -0.95 -1.50 2.29
C LEU A 41 -0.55 -2.83 2.93
N GLU A 42 -0.60 -3.91 2.15
CA GLU A 42 0.00 -5.20 2.53
C GLU A 42 1.36 -5.32 1.84
N SER A 43 2.41 -5.11 2.62
CA SER A 43 3.81 -5.21 2.18
C SER A 43 4.59 -6.21 3.02
N ASN A 44 5.62 -6.80 2.41
CA ASN A 44 6.59 -7.66 3.08
C ASN A 44 7.97 -7.44 2.46
N LEU A 45 9.01 -8.13 2.94
CA LEU A 45 10.34 -8.02 2.36
C LEU A 45 10.36 -8.47 0.90
N GLU A 46 9.69 -9.59 0.61
CA GLU A 46 9.59 -10.19 -0.71
C GLU A 46 8.15 -10.21 -1.20
N ALA A 47 7.95 -10.06 -2.51
CA ALA A 47 6.63 -9.99 -3.12
C ALA A 47 5.87 -11.32 -3.09
N GLY A 48 4.54 -11.21 -3.20
CA GLY A 48 3.63 -12.35 -3.33
C GLY A 48 3.38 -13.06 -2.00
N ASN A 49 3.05 -14.35 -2.10
CA ASN A 49 2.82 -15.22 -0.95
C ASN A 49 3.37 -16.64 -1.18
N GLN A 50 3.29 -17.45 -0.14
CA GLN A 50 3.63 -18.86 -0.14
C GLN A 50 2.65 -19.66 0.73
N LYS A 51 2.50 -20.95 0.46
CA LYS A 51 1.79 -21.86 1.36
C LYS A 51 2.72 -22.30 2.48
N ILE A 52 2.16 -22.61 3.65
CA ILE A 52 2.92 -23.23 4.75
C ILE A 52 3.25 -24.69 4.34
N PRO A 53 4.53 -25.04 4.14
CA PRO A 53 4.94 -26.41 3.80
C PRO A 53 4.87 -27.33 5.02
N ALA A 54 4.91 -28.65 4.79
CA ALA A 54 5.02 -29.63 5.88
C ALA A 54 6.36 -29.53 6.62
N ASP A 55 7.45 -29.31 5.88
CA ASP A 55 8.77 -28.99 6.43
C ASP A 55 8.95 -27.46 6.49
N LEU A 56 8.86 -26.89 7.69
CA LEU A 56 8.95 -25.45 7.92
C LEU A 56 10.31 -24.85 7.54
N SER A 57 11.36 -25.66 7.39
CA SER A 57 12.67 -25.18 6.92
C SER A 57 12.63 -24.70 5.47
N GLN A 58 11.59 -25.08 4.70
CA GLN A 58 11.39 -24.67 3.31
C GLN A 58 10.66 -23.32 3.17
N LEU A 59 10.27 -22.69 4.28
CA LEU A 59 9.69 -21.34 4.22
C LEU A 59 10.71 -20.34 3.68
N ARG A 60 10.32 -19.61 2.64
CA ARG A 60 11.11 -18.48 2.17
C ARG A 60 10.96 -17.34 3.18
N TYR A 61 12.09 -16.87 3.70
CA TYR A 61 12.10 -15.73 4.59
C TYR A 61 11.56 -14.49 3.87
N GLY A 62 10.78 -13.66 4.57
CA GLY A 62 10.27 -12.40 4.01
C GLY A 62 9.08 -12.52 3.03
N VAL A 63 8.55 -13.73 2.80
CA VAL A 63 7.37 -13.95 1.92
C VAL A 63 6.15 -14.28 2.78
N SER A 64 5.04 -13.57 2.55
CA SER A 64 3.78 -13.78 3.28
C SER A 64 3.26 -15.22 3.20
N VAL A 65 2.68 -15.75 4.28
CA VAL A 65 1.98 -17.05 4.29
C VAL A 65 0.46 -16.93 4.16
N THR A 66 -0.04 -15.70 4.03
CA THR A 66 -1.47 -15.38 3.90
C THR A 66 -1.72 -14.73 2.53
N ASP A 67 -2.16 -13.48 2.51
CA ASP A 67 -2.39 -12.72 1.29
C ASP A 67 -1.06 -12.25 0.70
N GLY A 68 -1.06 -12.05 -0.62
CA GLY A 68 0.13 -11.60 -1.33
C GLY A 68 0.48 -10.15 -0.98
N CYS A 69 1.77 -9.87 -0.84
CA CYS A 69 2.27 -8.53 -0.53
C CYS A 69 3.02 -7.92 -1.71
N ILE A 70 3.14 -6.60 -1.74
CA ILE A 70 4.22 -5.94 -2.49
C ILE A 70 5.56 -6.12 -1.75
N ASP A 71 6.68 -6.11 -2.48
CA ASP A 71 8.03 -6.18 -1.90
C ASP A 71 8.47 -4.85 -1.26
N TRP A 72 9.65 -4.89 -0.65
CA TRP A 72 10.25 -3.74 0.01
C TRP A 72 10.54 -2.60 -0.98
N GLU A 73 11.13 -2.90 -2.13
CA GLU A 73 11.49 -1.91 -3.15
C GLU A 73 10.26 -1.16 -3.67
N SER A 74 9.17 -1.87 -3.95
CA SER A 74 7.90 -1.28 -4.36
C SER A 74 7.29 -0.44 -3.24
N THR A 75 7.40 -0.90 -1.98
CA THR A 75 6.92 -0.17 -0.80
C THR A 75 7.65 1.16 -0.62
N GLU A 76 8.98 1.12 -0.63
CA GLU A 76 9.83 2.31 -0.49
C GLU A 76 9.55 3.32 -1.61
N SER A 77 9.56 2.85 -2.86
CA SER A 77 9.29 3.71 -4.03
C SER A 77 7.91 4.36 -3.94
N LEU A 78 6.88 3.59 -3.60
CA LEU A 78 5.51 4.10 -3.47
C LEU A 78 5.37 5.13 -2.36
N LEU A 79 5.91 4.86 -1.17
CA LEU A 79 5.79 5.79 -0.03
C LEU A 79 6.52 7.11 -0.29
N LEU A 80 7.71 7.06 -0.91
CA LEU A 80 8.46 8.27 -1.27
C LEU A 80 7.74 9.09 -2.35
N ASP A 81 7.19 8.46 -3.39
CA ASP A 81 6.37 9.13 -4.41
C ASP A 81 5.14 9.81 -3.78
N ILE A 82 4.38 9.05 -2.98
CA ILE A 82 3.18 9.55 -2.33
C ILE A 82 3.51 10.73 -1.42
N ALA A 83 4.55 10.63 -0.59
CA ALA A 83 4.96 11.71 0.30
C ALA A 83 5.29 12.99 -0.47
N ALA A 84 6.04 12.87 -1.58
CA ALA A 84 6.38 14.02 -2.42
C ALA A 84 5.14 14.66 -3.05
N ARG A 85 4.20 13.85 -3.56
CA ARG A 85 3.00 14.34 -4.26
C ARG A 85 1.95 14.93 -3.33
N VAL A 86 1.73 14.33 -2.16
CA VAL A 86 0.63 14.72 -1.27
C VAL A 86 1.00 15.87 -0.33
N ALA A 87 2.29 16.09 -0.07
CA ALA A 87 2.76 17.09 0.89
C ALA A 87 2.23 18.51 0.64
N PRO A 88 2.19 19.06 -0.59
CA PRO A 88 1.64 20.39 -0.83
C PRO A 88 0.14 20.49 -0.45
N ALA A 89 -0.64 19.48 -0.84
CA ALA A 89 -2.08 19.44 -0.57
C ALA A 89 -2.37 19.33 0.94
N LEU A 90 -1.60 18.54 1.68
CA LEU A 90 -1.76 18.43 3.13
C LEU A 90 -1.33 19.70 3.88
N LYS A 91 -0.24 20.35 3.44
CA LYS A 91 0.20 21.63 4.03
C LYS A 91 -0.85 22.72 3.87
N ALA A 92 -1.51 22.78 2.71
CA ALA A 92 -2.58 23.75 2.46
C ALA A 92 -3.84 23.54 3.33
N ARG A 93 -4.01 22.36 3.94
CA ARG A 93 -5.12 22.06 4.87
C ARG A 93 -4.83 22.46 6.31
N ALA A 94 -3.56 22.68 6.67
CA ALA A 94 -3.22 23.07 8.02
C ALA A 94 -3.88 24.43 8.33
N PRO A 95 -4.54 24.59 9.49
CA PRO A 95 -4.99 25.90 9.91
C PRO A 95 -3.79 26.85 9.96
N GLN A 96 -3.94 28.03 9.36
CA GLN A 96 -2.93 29.09 9.40
C GLN A 96 -2.70 29.59 10.82
#